data_AF-A0A077X530-F1
#
_entry.id   AF-A0A077X530-F1
#
_cell.length_a   1.000
_cell.length_b   1.000
_cell.length_c   1.000
_cell.angle_alpha   90.00
_cell.angle_beta   90.00
_cell.angle_gamma   90.00
#
_symmetry.space_group_name_H-M   'P 1'
#
loop_
_entity.id
_entity.type
_entity.pdbx_description
1 polymer ?
#
loop_
_entity_poly.entity_id
_entity_poly.type
_entity_poly.pdbx_seq_one_letter_code
_entity_poly.pdbx_strand_id
1 'polypeptide(L)'
;MTTQVSGRHTIQRNNTMGPSTAIQEWELERVMTLSQLSHYRERVELLEKKAEGDKKMYDKHRLSLLREVKLKDSLAEKRIRDMEQEFFEQIHCMQLLLEQEKKEHEDQVKDLRDHYEALLQTEQKKHERRISGFQQRLNAKSCEYAQLVENNMRFQACSPPPPPPLLSHHAYPLSPTSLDSASSSQSDSEEESTIRLLQERLISLQSVHEQEKREWQAQLDAQQCEMQQLRDQLEQQKDTNKQSQLSSPPPSPNEYYLKGAQQVYEEKLRSMEQKYEQKTSQIKETYRGDLAAMKDRFLQESQQVAMQHEARVQNLVSEHQHMIQEMKDEHENQVEVLKIEYQAALAEREREYEDDLKCAIASCEQQWQCKVNDLEASMSKDQLAIRKHWEARVEKAASARQDEYVRLQGELQVVKDRLGREIERRHDVQAALNQAIEENKHIRKRVGITTEAYRKLQRQQTQAHKLASDLVLITEDVDVQHTSLVDLLHKAVSNVSNIHARQCILEQNAEASSSSFLGLSLASFF
;
A
#
# COMPACT_ATOMS: atom_id res chain seq x y z
N MET A 1 8.52 -47.81 14.46
CA MET A 1 8.29 -49.24 14.15
C MET A 1 9.65 -49.90 14.00
N THR A 2 9.98 -50.73 14.97
CA THR A 2 11.25 -51.43 15.16
C THR A 2 11.30 -52.61 14.20
N THR A 3 12.20 -52.58 13.23
CA THR A 3 12.52 -53.75 12.39
C THR A 3 13.82 -54.36 12.90
N GLN A 4 13.65 -55.58 13.40
CA GLN A 4 14.63 -56.49 13.95
C GLN A 4 15.05 -57.46 12.84
N VAL A 5 16.30 -57.99 12.93
CA VAL A 5 16.79 -59.24 12.29
C VAL A 5 17.20 -59.05 10.81
N SER A 6 18.41 -59.40 10.35
CA SER A 6 18.93 -60.77 10.31
C SER A 6 20.46 -60.86 10.21
N GLY A 7 21.00 -61.87 10.88
CA GLY A 7 22.43 -62.09 11.11
C GLY A 7 23.23 -62.45 9.86
N ARG A 8 24.45 -61.92 9.81
CA ARG A 8 25.50 -62.34 8.87
C ARG A 8 25.97 -63.76 9.22
N HIS A 9 25.76 -64.73 8.34
CA HIS A 9 26.47 -66.00 8.37
C HIS A 9 27.84 -65.83 7.70
N THR A 10 28.90 -66.04 8.47
CA THR A 10 30.28 -66.17 8.00
C THR A 10 30.48 -67.57 7.43
N ILE A 11 30.56 -67.68 6.10
CA ILE A 11 30.90 -68.92 5.40
C ILE A 11 32.42 -69.10 5.43
N GLN A 12 32.91 -70.06 6.21
CA GLN A 12 34.28 -70.55 6.15
C GLN A 12 34.52 -71.29 4.82
N ARG A 13 35.48 -70.82 4.02
CA ARG A 13 35.96 -71.51 2.81
C ARG A 13 37.01 -72.55 3.20
N ASN A 14 36.64 -73.83 3.13
CA ASN A 14 37.60 -74.93 3.08
C ASN A 14 38.07 -75.09 1.62
N ASN A 15 39.35 -74.83 1.39
CA ASN A 15 40.02 -75.08 0.12
C ASN A 15 40.29 -76.57 -0.03
N THR A 16 39.62 -77.25 -0.95
CA THR A 16 40.02 -78.58 -1.44
C THR A 16 39.96 -78.57 -2.96
N MET A 17 41.14 -78.53 -3.58
CA MET A 17 41.34 -78.43 -5.03
C MET A 17 41.04 -79.77 -5.71
N GLY A 18 40.11 -79.76 -6.68
CA GLY A 18 39.87 -80.81 -7.65
C GLY A 18 39.29 -80.20 -8.94
N PRO A 19 39.58 -80.73 -10.15
CA PRO A 19 39.36 -80.06 -11.44
C PRO A 19 37.90 -80.10 -11.95
N SER A 20 36.93 -79.81 -11.08
CA SER A 20 35.52 -79.57 -11.43
C SER A 20 35.02 -78.17 -11.02
N THR A 21 35.90 -77.29 -10.56
CA THR A 21 35.55 -76.00 -9.91
C THR A 21 35.01 -74.92 -10.85
N ALA A 22 35.36 -74.91 -12.13
CA ALA A 22 34.94 -73.83 -13.05
C ALA A 22 33.42 -73.77 -13.29
N ILE A 23 32.72 -74.92 -13.27
CA ILE A 23 31.27 -74.97 -13.45
C ILE A 23 30.54 -74.48 -12.19
N GLN A 24 31.08 -74.77 -11.00
CA GLN A 24 30.50 -74.33 -9.72
C GLN A 24 30.74 -72.84 -9.44
N GLU A 25 31.85 -72.27 -9.93
CA GLU A 25 32.13 -70.83 -9.81
C GLU A 25 31.13 -69.99 -10.62
N TRP A 26 30.81 -70.40 -11.85
CA TRP A 26 29.80 -69.71 -12.67
C TRP A 26 28.40 -69.77 -12.05
N GLU A 27 28.03 -70.89 -11.44
CA GLU A 27 26.75 -71.01 -10.72
C GLU A 27 26.69 -70.10 -9.50
N LEU A 28 27.80 -69.97 -8.75
CA LEU A 28 27.90 -69.06 -7.61
C LEU A 28 27.82 -67.60 -8.05
N GLU A 29 28.53 -67.22 -9.11
CA GLU A 29 28.43 -65.87 -9.71
C GLU A 29 27.02 -65.58 -10.22
N ARG A 30 26.36 -66.56 -10.85
CA ARG A 30 24.96 -66.44 -11.29
C ARG A 30 24.01 -66.22 -10.12
N VAL A 31 24.17 -66.96 -9.03
CA VAL A 31 23.36 -66.78 -7.81
C VAL A 31 23.63 -65.43 -7.16
N MET A 32 24.89 -65.00 -7.08
CA MET A 32 25.25 -63.69 -6.54
C MET A 32 24.68 -62.54 -7.38
N THR A 33 24.78 -62.61 -8.71
CA THR A 33 24.24 -61.60 -9.62
C THR A 33 22.71 -61.56 -9.56
N LEU A 34 22.03 -62.70 -9.52
CA LEU A 34 20.57 -62.76 -9.33
C LEU A 34 20.16 -62.19 -7.96
N SER A 35 20.90 -62.48 -6.89
CA SER A 35 20.66 -61.90 -5.57
C SER A 35 20.86 -60.38 -5.57
N GLN A 36 21.89 -59.88 -6.24
CA GLN A 36 22.12 -58.45 -6.40
C GLN A 36 21.00 -57.78 -7.21
N LEU A 37 20.58 -58.39 -8.32
CA LEU A 37 19.44 -57.91 -9.12
C LEU A 37 18.15 -57.88 -8.32
N SER A 38 17.88 -58.90 -7.49
CA SER A 38 16.74 -58.92 -6.58
C SER A 38 16.81 -57.77 -5.57
N HIS A 39 17.98 -57.54 -4.96
CA HIS A 39 18.19 -56.45 -4.03
C HIS A 39 18.02 -55.06 -4.69
N TYR A 40 18.52 -54.89 -5.92
CA TYR A 40 18.30 -53.67 -6.67
C TYR A 40 16.82 -53.47 -7.03
N ARG A 41 16.10 -54.54 -7.40
CA ARG A 41 14.66 -54.49 -7.67
C ARG A 41 13.88 -54.05 -6.43
N GLU A 42 14.11 -54.68 -5.29
CA GLU A 42 13.49 -54.29 -4.01
C GLU A 42 13.80 -52.83 -3.65
N ARG A 43 15.04 -52.39 -3.87
CA ARG A 43 15.43 -51.00 -3.64
C ARG A 43 14.70 -50.02 -4.57
N VAL A 44 14.53 -50.38 -5.85
CA VAL A 44 13.76 -49.58 -6.81
C VAL A 44 12.29 -49.51 -6.39
N GLU A 45 11.67 -50.65 -6.04
CA GLU A 45 10.27 -50.68 -5.56
C GLU A 45 10.07 -49.83 -4.30
N LEU A 46 11.02 -49.86 -3.36
CA LEU A 46 10.97 -49.01 -2.15
C LEU A 46 11.10 -47.51 -2.50
N LEU A 47 11.96 -47.16 -3.46
CA LEU A 47 12.11 -45.78 -3.91
C LEU A 47 10.88 -45.29 -4.67
N GLU A 48 10.27 -46.12 -5.52
CA GLU A 48 9.02 -45.81 -6.22
C GLU A 48 7.87 -45.61 -5.23
N LYS A 49 7.74 -46.49 -4.25
CA LYS A 49 6.73 -46.36 -3.19
C LYS A 49 6.93 -45.08 -2.36
N LYS A 50 8.18 -44.71 -2.08
CA LYS A 50 8.51 -43.45 -1.40
C LYS A 50 8.15 -42.24 -2.27
N ALA A 51 8.54 -42.23 -3.54
CA ALA A 51 8.24 -41.15 -4.48
C ALA A 51 6.72 -40.96 -4.67
N GLU A 52 5.96 -42.05 -4.77
CA GLU A 52 4.49 -42.01 -4.84
C GLU A 52 3.87 -41.48 -3.54
N GLY A 53 4.46 -41.81 -2.38
CA GLY A 53 4.09 -41.25 -1.08
C GLY A 53 4.31 -39.73 -1.00
N ASP A 54 5.51 -39.29 -1.41
CA ASP A 54 5.89 -37.87 -1.43
C ASP A 54 5.00 -37.08 -2.42
N LYS A 55 4.69 -37.64 -3.58
CA LYS A 55 3.75 -37.06 -4.56
C LYS A 55 2.34 -36.89 -3.96
N LYS A 56 1.81 -37.91 -3.29
CA LYS A 56 0.50 -37.83 -2.61
C LYS A 56 0.49 -36.77 -1.50
N MET A 57 1.59 -36.64 -0.76
CA MET A 57 1.72 -35.59 0.26
C MET A 57 1.78 -34.19 -0.37
N TYR A 58 2.54 -34.02 -1.45
CA TYR A 58 2.58 -32.77 -2.21
C TYR A 58 1.20 -32.38 -2.73
N ASP A 59 0.46 -33.32 -3.34
CA ASP A 59 -0.89 -33.06 -3.86
C ASP A 59 -1.87 -32.67 -2.73
N LYS A 60 -1.77 -33.29 -1.55
CA LYS A 60 -2.55 -32.89 -0.37
C LYS A 60 -2.22 -31.48 0.09
N HIS A 61 -0.93 -31.12 0.20
CA HIS A 61 -0.52 -29.77 0.58
C HIS A 61 -0.96 -28.73 -0.46
N ARG A 62 -0.80 -29.02 -1.75
CA ARG A 62 -1.26 -28.17 -2.85
C ARG A 62 -2.77 -27.93 -2.79
N LEU A 63 -3.57 -28.97 -2.56
CA LEU A 63 -5.02 -28.85 -2.40
C LEU A 63 -5.41 -28.06 -1.14
N SER A 64 -4.67 -28.22 -0.04
CA SER A 64 -4.90 -27.45 1.19
C SER A 64 -4.63 -25.95 0.96
N LEU A 65 -3.49 -25.62 0.35
CA LEU A 65 -3.15 -24.25 -0.01
C LEU A 65 -4.17 -23.63 -0.98
N LEU A 66 -4.62 -24.39 -1.98
CA LEU A 66 -5.64 -23.91 -2.92
C LEU A 66 -6.97 -23.61 -2.24
N ARG A 67 -7.38 -24.40 -1.23
CA ARG A 67 -8.58 -24.12 -0.43
C ARG A 67 -8.41 -22.86 0.43
N GLU A 68 -7.23 -22.66 1.02
CA GLU A 68 -6.93 -21.47 1.80
C GLU A 68 -6.94 -20.20 0.94
N VAL A 69 -6.33 -20.25 -0.25
CA VAL A 69 -6.36 -19.15 -1.23
C VAL A 69 -7.81 -18.83 -1.62
N LYS A 70 -8.61 -19.83 -2.00
CA LYS A 70 -10.03 -19.62 -2.33
C LYS A 70 -10.84 -19.02 -1.17
N LEU A 71 -10.54 -19.41 0.06
CA LEU A 71 -11.20 -18.85 1.24
C LEU A 71 -10.81 -17.37 1.44
N LYS A 72 -9.52 -17.05 1.25
CA LYS A 72 -9.02 -15.66 1.32
C LYS A 72 -9.61 -14.80 0.21
N ASP A 73 -9.69 -15.31 -1.02
CA ASP A 73 -10.32 -14.61 -2.14
C ASP A 73 -11.80 -14.32 -1.85
N SER A 74 -12.55 -15.33 -1.37
CA SER A 74 -13.96 -15.16 -1.00
C SER A 74 -14.17 -14.14 0.13
N LEU A 75 -13.26 -14.09 1.11
CA LEU A 75 -13.29 -13.08 2.18
C LEU A 75 -12.95 -11.68 1.66
N ALA A 76 -12.00 -11.55 0.73
CA ALA A 76 -11.66 -10.28 0.09
C ALA A 76 -12.83 -9.76 -0.75
N GLU A 77 -13.45 -10.61 -1.57
CA GLU A 77 -14.67 -10.28 -2.33
C GLU A 77 -15.83 -9.87 -1.43
N LYS A 78 -15.98 -10.49 -0.25
CA LYS A 78 -16.98 -10.06 0.72
C LYS A 78 -16.68 -8.66 1.25
N ARG A 79 -15.43 -8.38 1.66
CA ARG A 79 -15.04 -7.04 2.15
C ARG A 79 -15.22 -5.96 1.09
N ILE A 80 -14.90 -6.26 -0.17
CA ILE A 80 -15.12 -5.33 -1.28
C ILE A 80 -16.61 -5.00 -1.40
N ARG A 81 -17.49 -6.01 -1.39
CA ARG A 81 -18.94 -5.79 -1.41
C ARG A 81 -19.47 -5.01 -0.21
N ASP A 82 -18.97 -5.30 0.98
CA ASP A 82 -19.36 -4.59 2.21
C ASP A 82 -18.95 -3.09 2.11
N MET A 83 -17.74 -2.79 1.60
CA MET A 83 -17.31 -1.40 1.36
C MET A 83 -18.10 -0.71 0.24
N GLU A 84 -18.39 -1.40 -0.86
CA GLU A 84 -19.23 -0.87 -1.94
C GLU A 84 -20.61 -0.51 -1.41
N GLN A 85 -21.21 -1.38 -0.58
CA GLN A 85 -22.50 -1.12 0.06
C GLN A 85 -22.43 0.11 0.98
N GLU A 86 -21.39 0.23 1.81
CA GLU A 86 -21.21 1.39 2.69
C GLU A 86 -21.09 2.70 1.89
N PHE A 87 -20.34 2.70 0.78
CA PHE A 87 -20.26 3.87 -0.10
C PHE A 87 -21.59 4.19 -0.77
N PHE A 88 -22.36 3.18 -1.21
CA PHE A 88 -23.71 3.41 -1.74
C PHE A 88 -24.65 4.02 -0.70
N GLU A 89 -24.59 3.54 0.54
CA GLU A 89 -25.39 4.10 1.65
C GLU A 89 -24.98 5.56 1.96
N GLN A 90 -23.69 5.88 1.96
CA GLN A 90 -23.20 7.25 2.13
C GLN A 90 -23.64 8.17 1.00
N ILE A 91 -23.53 7.74 -0.26
CA ILE A 91 -24.01 8.50 -1.43
C ILE A 91 -25.51 8.76 -1.31
N HIS A 92 -26.29 7.75 -0.91
CA HIS A 92 -27.73 7.89 -0.74
C HIS A 92 -28.09 8.88 0.39
N CYS A 93 -27.39 8.81 1.53
CA CYS A 93 -27.56 9.78 2.62
C CYS A 93 -27.22 11.21 2.18
N MET A 94 -26.13 11.40 1.42
CA MET A 94 -25.77 12.71 0.88
C MET A 94 -26.81 13.24 -0.11
N GLN A 95 -27.37 12.37 -0.97
CA GLN A 95 -28.45 12.75 -1.88
C GLN A 95 -29.71 13.19 -1.13
N LEU A 96 -30.10 12.47 -0.08
CA LEU A 96 -31.23 12.84 0.78
C LEU A 96 -31.02 14.19 1.47
N LEU A 97 -29.80 14.46 1.97
CA LEU A 97 -29.46 15.76 2.56
C LEU A 97 -29.56 16.91 1.55
N LEU A 98 -29.02 16.71 0.33
CA LEU A 98 -29.12 17.72 -0.73
C LEU A 98 -30.57 17.98 -1.15
N GLU A 99 -31.40 16.94 -1.24
CA GLU A 99 -32.84 17.09 -1.51
C GLU A 99 -33.56 17.82 -0.39
N GLN A 100 -33.20 17.56 0.87
CA GLN A 100 -33.73 18.26 2.02
C GLN A 100 -33.35 19.75 2.02
N GLU A 101 -32.07 20.08 1.85
CA GLU A 101 -31.59 21.46 1.80
C GLU A 101 -32.22 22.24 0.65
N LYS A 102 -32.34 21.60 -0.54
CA LYS A 102 -33.02 22.19 -1.69
C LYS A 102 -34.48 22.51 -1.35
N LYS A 103 -35.19 21.60 -0.69
CA LYS A 103 -36.57 21.81 -0.27
C LYS A 103 -36.68 22.92 0.77
N GLU A 104 -35.79 22.96 1.76
CA GLU A 104 -35.75 24.03 2.77
C GLU A 104 -35.49 25.40 2.12
N HIS A 105 -34.59 25.47 1.14
CA HIS A 105 -34.36 26.70 0.37
C HIS A 105 -35.57 27.10 -0.48
N GLU A 106 -36.24 26.14 -1.14
CA GLU A 106 -37.49 26.40 -1.87
C GLU A 106 -38.60 26.95 -0.96
N ASP A 107 -38.74 26.39 0.24
CA ASP A 107 -39.68 26.86 1.26
C ASP A 107 -39.31 28.27 1.75
N GLN A 108 -38.02 28.57 2.01
CA GLN A 108 -37.55 29.91 2.37
C GLN A 108 -37.83 30.96 1.28
N VAL A 109 -37.55 30.63 0.02
CA VAL A 109 -37.84 31.51 -1.12
C VAL A 109 -39.35 31.76 -1.23
N LYS A 110 -40.17 30.74 -0.97
CA LYS A 110 -41.63 30.88 -0.96
C LYS A 110 -42.10 31.79 0.17
N ASP A 111 -41.59 31.61 1.39
CA ASP A 111 -41.95 32.43 2.54
C ASP A 111 -41.57 33.91 2.33
N LEU A 112 -40.39 34.17 1.75
CA LEU A 112 -39.97 35.52 1.39
C LEU A 112 -40.89 36.14 0.33
N ARG A 113 -41.28 35.37 -0.69
CA ARG A 113 -42.24 35.84 -1.71
C ARG A 113 -43.59 36.19 -1.09
N ASP A 114 -44.12 35.32 -0.24
CA ASP A 114 -45.39 35.55 0.45
C ASP A 114 -45.30 36.78 1.38
N HIS A 115 -44.15 37.00 2.02
CA HIS A 115 -43.88 38.19 2.83
C HIS A 115 -43.88 39.48 2.02
N TYR A 116 -43.15 39.51 0.89
CA TYR A 116 -43.09 40.67 0.01
C TYR A 116 -44.43 40.98 -0.66
N GLU A 117 -45.16 39.95 -1.09
CA GLU A 117 -46.53 40.07 -1.62
C GLU A 117 -47.45 40.71 -0.57
N ALA A 118 -47.38 40.26 0.69
CA ALA A 118 -48.15 40.85 1.78
C ALA A 118 -47.78 42.33 2.03
N LEU A 119 -46.49 42.67 2.03
CA LEU A 119 -46.02 44.05 2.14
C LEU A 119 -46.56 44.92 1.00
N LEU A 120 -46.45 44.45 -0.24
CA LEU A 120 -46.95 45.15 -1.43
C LEU A 120 -48.46 45.41 -1.31
N GLN A 121 -49.24 44.42 -0.91
CA GLN A 121 -50.68 44.58 -0.68
C GLN A 121 -50.99 45.61 0.42
N THR A 122 -50.17 45.68 1.49
CA THR A 122 -50.36 46.70 2.53
C THR A 122 -50.06 48.11 2.04
N GLU A 123 -49.01 48.29 1.22
CA GLU A 123 -48.70 49.58 0.61
C GLU A 123 -49.77 50.00 -0.41
N GLN A 124 -50.23 49.08 -1.27
CA GLN A 124 -51.36 49.32 -2.17
C GLN A 124 -52.60 49.79 -1.40
N LYS A 125 -52.98 49.09 -0.31
CA LYS A 125 -54.09 49.51 0.56
C LYS A 125 -53.85 50.89 1.19
N LYS A 126 -52.62 51.23 1.58
CA LYS A 126 -52.29 52.58 2.08
C LYS A 126 -52.44 53.64 0.97
N HIS A 127 -51.99 53.35 -0.25
CA HIS A 127 -52.16 54.23 -1.41
C HIS A 127 -53.64 54.43 -1.75
N GLU A 128 -54.44 53.37 -1.79
CA GLU A 128 -55.90 53.45 -1.99
C GLU A 128 -56.58 54.31 -0.93
N ARG A 129 -56.21 54.15 0.35
CA ARG A 129 -56.72 55.01 1.44
C ARG A 129 -56.33 56.47 1.24
N ARG A 130 -55.09 56.75 0.81
CA ARG A 130 -54.62 58.13 0.52
C ARG A 130 -55.40 58.75 -0.64
N ILE A 131 -55.60 58.02 -1.73
CA ILE A 131 -56.38 58.46 -2.89
C ILE A 131 -57.84 58.70 -2.49
N SER A 132 -58.46 57.75 -1.78
CA SER A 132 -59.84 57.88 -1.29
C SER A 132 -60.00 59.08 -0.37
N GLY A 133 -59.04 59.31 0.53
CA GLY A 133 -59.01 60.49 1.40
C GLY A 133 -58.84 61.81 0.62
N PHE A 134 -58.03 61.82 -0.45
CA PHE A 134 -57.92 62.96 -1.36
C PHE A 134 -59.22 63.23 -2.10
N GLN A 135 -59.87 62.19 -2.64
CA GLN A 135 -61.17 62.31 -3.30
C GLN A 135 -62.25 62.82 -2.34
N GLN A 136 -62.29 62.34 -1.10
CA GLN A 136 -63.20 62.87 -0.09
C GLN A 136 -62.95 64.37 0.18
N ARG A 137 -61.69 64.80 0.30
CA ARG A 137 -61.36 66.22 0.48
C ARG A 137 -61.74 67.06 -0.74
N LEU A 138 -61.52 66.55 -1.95
CA LEU A 138 -61.94 67.21 -3.19
C LEU A 138 -63.46 67.36 -3.23
N ASN A 139 -64.20 66.28 -2.96
CA ASN A 139 -65.66 66.31 -2.91
C ASN A 139 -66.18 67.28 -1.83
N ALA A 140 -65.57 67.30 -0.65
CA ALA A 140 -65.89 68.25 0.41
C ALA A 140 -65.67 69.70 -0.05
N LYS A 141 -64.52 69.98 -0.70
CA LYS A 141 -64.23 71.30 -1.28
C LYS A 141 -65.21 71.67 -2.39
N SER A 142 -65.57 70.74 -3.27
CA SER A 142 -66.60 70.97 -4.29
C SER A 142 -67.96 71.29 -3.67
N CYS A 143 -68.32 70.65 -2.56
CA CYS A 143 -69.53 70.98 -1.80
C CYS A 143 -69.44 72.37 -1.15
N GLU A 144 -68.30 72.73 -0.55
CA GLU A 144 -68.05 74.08 -0.02
C GLU A 144 -68.15 75.14 -1.13
N TYR A 145 -67.57 74.89 -2.31
CA TYR A 145 -67.70 75.79 -3.46
C TYR A 145 -69.16 75.90 -3.93
N ALA A 146 -69.91 74.80 -3.99
CA ALA A 146 -71.33 74.85 -4.32
C ALA A 146 -72.13 75.69 -3.31
N GLN A 147 -71.86 75.53 -2.00
CA GLN A 147 -72.44 76.36 -0.95
C GLN A 147 -72.02 77.83 -1.05
N LEU A 148 -70.76 78.11 -1.41
CA LEU A 148 -70.29 79.48 -1.64
C LEU A 148 -70.96 80.10 -2.86
N VAL A 149 -71.16 79.37 -3.95
CA VAL A 149 -71.92 79.85 -5.11
C VAL A 149 -73.37 80.12 -4.72
N GLU A 150 -73.99 79.25 -3.93
CA GLU A 150 -75.34 79.44 -3.40
C GLU A 150 -75.42 80.64 -2.44
N ASN A 151 -74.43 80.83 -1.57
CA ASN A 151 -74.32 82.00 -0.70
C ASN A 151 -74.01 83.27 -1.49
N ASN A 152 -73.18 83.23 -2.52
CA ASN A 152 -72.86 84.39 -3.35
C ASN A 152 -74.07 84.82 -4.20
N MET A 153 -74.91 83.85 -4.62
CA MET A 153 -76.25 84.12 -5.15
C MET A 153 -77.17 84.77 -4.11
N ARG A 154 -77.01 84.46 -2.80
CA ARG A 154 -77.71 85.16 -1.70
C ARG A 154 -77.10 86.53 -1.35
N PHE A 155 -75.79 86.73 -1.56
CA PHE A 155 -75.06 87.96 -1.18
C PHE A 155 -74.95 88.99 -2.32
N GLN A 156 -75.44 88.70 -3.53
CA GLN A 156 -75.71 89.70 -4.58
C GLN A 156 -76.88 90.67 -4.25
N ALA A 157 -77.10 90.98 -2.97
CA ALA A 157 -78.03 92.01 -2.51
C ALA A 157 -77.38 93.12 -1.68
N CYS A 158 -76.12 93.02 -1.24
CA CYS A 158 -75.45 94.12 -0.52
C CYS A 158 -73.91 94.06 -0.63
N SER A 159 -73.32 95.08 -1.23
CA SER A 159 -71.89 95.50 -1.16
C SER A 159 -71.78 96.67 -0.15
N PRO A 160 -70.63 97.12 0.44
CA PRO A 160 -69.23 97.18 -0.08
C PRO A 160 -68.14 96.96 1.04
N PRO A 161 -66.94 97.63 1.07
CA PRO A 161 -65.62 97.32 0.45
C PRO A 161 -64.45 97.07 1.48
N PRO A 162 -63.18 96.84 1.06
CA PRO A 162 -62.13 96.16 1.85
C PRO A 162 -60.98 97.04 2.41
N PRO A 163 -60.13 96.52 3.33
CA PRO A 163 -58.75 97.01 3.55
C PRO A 163 -57.66 95.90 3.61
N PRO A 164 -56.34 96.25 3.65
CA PRO A 164 -55.28 95.53 2.91
C PRO A 164 -54.20 94.90 3.86
N PRO A 165 -52.96 94.52 3.42
CA PRO A 165 -52.37 93.21 3.66
C PRO A 165 -51.27 93.20 4.75
N LEU A 166 -51.12 92.09 5.48
CA LEU A 166 -50.01 91.91 6.41
C LEU A 166 -49.20 90.64 6.11
N LEU A 167 -47.92 90.90 5.79
CA LEU A 167 -46.79 89.98 5.82
C LEU A 167 -46.66 89.29 7.18
N SER A 168 -46.36 87.99 7.19
CA SER A 168 -45.74 87.32 8.33
C SER A 168 -44.88 86.16 7.83
N HIS A 169 -43.57 86.36 7.96
CA HIS A 169 -42.56 85.33 8.01
C HIS A 169 -42.77 84.42 9.22
N HIS A 170 -42.65 83.10 9.04
CA HIS A 170 -42.21 82.22 10.13
C HIS A 170 -41.26 81.16 9.59
N ALA A 171 -40.02 81.26 10.08
CA ALA A 171 -38.98 80.26 10.05
C ALA A 171 -39.13 79.27 11.23
N TYR A 172 -38.28 78.23 11.19
CA TYR A 172 -37.92 77.25 12.24
C TYR A 172 -38.63 75.87 12.17
N PRO A 173 -38.05 74.79 12.78
CA PRO A 173 -36.82 74.09 12.35
C PRO A 173 -36.93 72.53 12.49
N LEU A 174 -35.84 71.84 12.10
CA LEU A 174 -35.25 70.57 12.62
C LEU A 174 -36.15 69.66 13.50
N SER A 175 -36.21 68.34 13.31
CA SER A 175 -35.12 67.36 13.62
C SER A 175 -35.63 65.90 13.39
N PRO A 176 -34.96 64.82 13.87
CA PRO A 176 -34.54 63.69 13.05
C PRO A 176 -35.35 62.42 13.36
N THR A 177 -35.15 61.34 12.61
CA THR A 177 -35.37 60.01 13.19
C THR A 177 -34.39 59.04 12.61
N SER A 178 -33.46 58.63 13.48
CA SER A 178 -32.64 57.43 13.35
C SER A 178 -33.51 56.23 13.05
N LEU A 179 -32.98 55.30 12.25
CA LEU A 179 -33.22 53.88 12.43
C LEU A 179 -31.96 53.13 12.02
N ASP A 180 -31.25 52.68 13.05
CA ASP A 180 -30.37 51.51 13.01
C ASP A 180 -31.18 50.28 12.57
N SER A 181 -30.54 49.42 11.76
CA SER A 181 -30.56 47.95 11.80
C SER A 181 -29.94 47.45 10.49
N ALA A 182 -28.70 46.97 10.52
CA ALA A 182 -28.35 45.56 10.74
C ALA A 182 -28.53 44.70 9.47
N SER A 183 -27.38 44.47 8.84
CA SER A 183 -26.94 43.32 8.05
C SER A 183 -27.92 42.15 7.85
N SER A 184 -28.14 41.76 6.60
CA SER A 184 -28.33 40.35 6.24
C SER A 184 -27.91 40.12 4.78
N SER A 185 -26.94 39.25 4.59
CA SER A 185 -26.42 38.75 3.32
C SER A 185 -27.47 37.89 2.62
N GLN A 186 -28.14 38.44 1.60
CA GLN A 186 -29.05 37.70 0.71
C GLN A 186 -29.25 38.46 -0.61
N SER A 187 -28.16 38.79 -1.32
CA SER A 187 -28.14 39.75 -2.43
C SER A 187 -28.64 39.21 -3.78
N ASP A 188 -28.52 37.91 -4.06
CA ASP A 188 -28.57 37.48 -5.46
C ASP A 188 -30.01 37.18 -5.95
N SER A 189 -30.95 36.90 -5.04
CA SER A 189 -32.36 36.65 -5.40
C SER A 189 -33.23 37.92 -5.40
N GLU A 190 -32.87 38.93 -4.60
CA GLU A 190 -33.63 40.18 -4.52
C GLU A 190 -33.33 41.06 -5.74
N GLU A 191 -32.11 41.04 -6.25
CA GLU A 191 -31.74 41.74 -7.49
C GLU A 191 -32.54 41.23 -8.69
N GLU A 192 -32.71 39.92 -8.87
CA GLU A 192 -33.53 39.39 -9.97
C GLU A 192 -35.01 39.81 -9.84
N SER A 193 -35.55 39.86 -8.62
CA SER A 193 -36.92 40.32 -8.39
C SER A 193 -37.08 41.82 -8.67
N THR A 194 -36.08 42.61 -8.32
CA THR A 194 -36.06 44.06 -8.55
C THR A 194 -35.90 44.35 -10.04
N ILE A 195 -35.07 43.57 -10.75
CA ILE A 195 -34.91 43.64 -12.20
C ILE A 195 -36.23 43.33 -12.90
N ARG A 196 -36.97 42.28 -12.49
CA ARG A 196 -38.30 41.97 -13.07
C ARG A 196 -39.32 43.07 -12.83
N LEU A 197 -39.37 43.62 -11.61
CA LEU A 197 -40.28 44.73 -11.28
C LEU A 197 -39.97 45.99 -12.08
N LEU A 198 -38.68 46.32 -12.25
CA LEU A 198 -38.24 47.44 -13.07
C LEU A 198 -38.58 47.21 -14.55
N GLN A 199 -38.49 45.97 -15.04
CA GLN A 199 -38.82 45.61 -16.40
C GLN A 199 -40.33 45.73 -16.68
N GLU A 200 -41.20 45.28 -15.77
CA GLU A 200 -42.66 45.49 -15.86
C GLU A 200 -43.04 46.97 -15.78
N ARG A 201 -42.35 47.75 -14.93
CA ARG A 201 -42.56 49.20 -14.84
C ARG A 201 -42.13 49.91 -16.11
N LEU A 202 -41.03 49.48 -16.75
CA LEU A 202 -40.56 50.01 -18.03
C LEU A 202 -41.58 49.75 -19.14
N ILE A 203 -42.11 48.53 -19.23
CA ILE A 203 -43.15 48.15 -20.21
C ILE A 203 -44.41 48.98 -19.99
N SER A 204 -44.82 49.16 -18.72
CA SER A 204 -45.99 49.98 -18.37
C SER A 204 -45.80 51.45 -18.78
N LEU A 205 -44.62 52.02 -18.51
CA LEU A 205 -44.26 53.38 -18.92
C LEU A 205 -44.21 53.54 -20.44
N GLN A 206 -43.68 52.56 -21.17
CA GLN A 206 -43.68 52.55 -22.63
C GLN A 206 -45.11 52.53 -23.18
N SER A 207 -46.00 51.71 -22.63
CA SER A 207 -47.41 51.67 -23.02
C SER A 207 -48.12 53.01 -22.78
N VAL A 208 -47.85 53.68 -21.64
CA VAL A 208 -48.41 55.01 -21.36
C VAL A 208 -47.89 56.04 -22.35
N HIS A 209 -46.58 56.03 -22.64
CA HIS A 209 -45.98 56.94 -23.61
C HIS A 209 -46.55 56.73 -25.03
N GLU A 210 -46.77 55.49 -25.46
CA GLU A 210 -47.42 55.18 -26.73
C GLU A 210 -48.88 55.64 -26.78
N GLN A 211 -49.59 55.56 -25.64
CA GLN A 211 -50.95 56.08 -25.54
C GLN A 211 -50.98 57.60 -25.64
N GLU A 212 -50.11 58.31 -24.89
CA GLU A 212 -49.98 59.76 -24.99
C GLU A 212 -49.61 60.20 -26.41
N LYS A 213 -48.73 59.47 -27.09
CA LYS A 213 -48.39 59.72 -28.50
C LYS A 213 -49.61 59.57 -29.42
N ARG A 214 -50.44 58.55 -29.21
CA ARG A 214 -51.70 58.35 -29.97
C ARG A 214 -52.70 59.47 -29.69
N GLU A 215 -52.82 59.92 -28.45
CA GLU A 215 -53.70 61.03 -28.07
C GLU A 215 -53.25 62.37 -28.67
N TRP A 216 -51.94 62.66 -28.64
CA TRP A 216 -51.36 63.82 -29.32
C TRP A 216 -51.58 63.78 -30.82
N GLN A 217 -51.42 62.62 -31.46
CA GLN A 217 -51.68 62.47 -32.88
C GLN A 217 -53.17 62.71 -33.20
N ALA A 218 -54.07 62.15 -32.39
CA ALA A 218 -55.52 62.36 -32.56
C ALA A 218 -55.91 63.85 -32.36
N GLN A 219 -55.27 64.56 -31.43
CA GLN A 219 -55.49 66.01 -31.26
C GLN A 219 -55.01 66.80 -32.48
N LEU A 220 -53.87 66.44 -33.05
CA LEU A 220 -53.35 67.09 -34.25
C LEU A 220 -54.29 66.86 -35.45
N ASP A 221 -54.77 65.64 -35.64
CA ASP A 221 -55.71 65.29 -36.71
C ASP A 221 -57.06 66.03 -36.53
N ALA A 222 -57.52 66.19 -35.28
CA ALA A 222 -58.72 66.97 -34.95
C ALA A 222 -58.55 68.46 -35.27
N GLN A 223 -57.41 69.07 -34.92
CA GLN A 223 -57.11 70.46 -35.28
C GLN A 223 -57.01 70.65 -36.79
N GLN A 224 -56.43 69.68 -37.51
CA GLN A 224 -56.38 69.73 -38.97
C GLN A 224 -57.79 69.67 -39.59
N CYS A 225 -58.68 68.82 -39.06
CA CYS A 225 -60.08 68.78 -39.50
C CYS A 225 -60.81 70.11 -39.23
N GLU A 226 -60.60 70.74 -38.08
CA GLU A 226 -61.20 72.03 -37.75
C GLU A 226 -60.69 73.16 -38.67
N MET A 227 -59.37 73.19 -38.93
CA MET A 227 -58.77 74.11 -39.89
C MET A 227 -59.29 73.90 -41.32
N GLN A 228 -59.57 72.65 -41.70
CA GLN A 228 -60.15 72.32 -43.00
C GLN A 228 -61.61 72.81 -43.08
N GLN A 229 -62.41 72.60 -42.03
CA GLN A 229 -63.78 73.11 -41.94
C GLN A 229 -63.83 74.65 -42.02
N LEU A 230 -62.90 75.35 -41.37
CA LEU A 230 -62.80 76.80 -41.45
C LEU A 230 -62.41 77.29 -42.86
N ARG A 231 -61.55 76.56 -43.58
CA ARG A 231 -61.27 76.87 -45.00
C ARG A 231 -62.51 76.68 -45.86
N ASP A 232 -63.25 75.59 -45.66
CA ASP A 232 -64.47 75.31 -46.42
C ASP A 232 -65.57 76.37 -46.14
N GLN A 233 -65.66 76.87 -44.90
CA GLN A 233 -66.54 77.99 -44.53
C GLN A 233 -66.10 79.32 -45.15
N LEU A 234 -64.79 79.60 -45.20
CA LEU A 234 -64.26 80.81 -45.81
C LEU A 234 -64.45 80.81 -47.34
N GLU A 235 -64.34 79.64 -47.97
CA GLU A 235 -64.62 79.44 -49.39
C GLU A 235 -66.11 79.67 -49.69
N GLN A 236 -67.01 79.15 -48.85
CA GLN A 236 -68.46 79.45 -48.92
C GLN A 236 -68.75 80.95 -48.75
N GLN A 237 -68.08 81.65 -47.83
CA GLN A 237 -68.26 83.10 -47.65
C GLN A 237 -67.78 83.90 -48.87
N LYS A 238 -66.68 83.48 -49.50
CA LYS A 238 -66.15 84.10 -50.72
C LYS A 238 -67.10 83.96 -51.91
N ASP A 239 -67.82 82.86 -52.01
CA ASP A 239 -68.81 82.65 -53.08
C ASP A 239 -70.10 83.45 -52.84
N THR A 240 -70.46 83.75 -51.58
CA THR A 240 -71.58 84.66 -51.26
C THR A 240 -71.27 86.16 -51.35
N ASN A 241 -69.99 86.58 -51.29
CA ASN A 241 -69.62 88.01 -51.19
C ASN A 241 -69.12 88.64 -52.52
N LYS A 242 -69.31 87.96 -53.66
CA LYS A 242 -69.03 88.50 -55.01
C LYS A 242 -70.22 89.20 -55.66
N GLN A 243 -71.32 89.40 -54.95
CA GLN A 243 -72.57 89.92 -55.52
C GLN A 243 -73.17 91.07 -54.68
N SER A 244 -72.41 92.16 -54.47
CA SER A 244 -72.96 93.45 -54.00
C SER A 244 -72.01 94.64 -54.25
N GLN A 245 -72.41 95.50 -55.22
CA GLN A 245 -72.37 96.98 -55.23
C GLN A 245 -71.01 97.68 -55.01
N LEU A 246 -70.37 98.45 -55.91
CA LEU A 246 -70.76 99.42 -56.95
C LEU A 246 -71.44 100.73 -56.48
N SER A 247 -70.57 101.75 -56.37
CA SER A 247 -70.74 103.20 -56.61
C SER A 247 -71.62 104.08 -55.72
N SER A 248 -71.06 105.23 -55.26
CA SER A 248 -71.62 106.61 -55.28
C SER A 248 -70.72 107.58 -54.44
N PRO A 249 -70.96 108.91 -54.39
CA PRO A 249 -70.52 109.92 -55.37
C PRO A 249 -69.78 111.13 -54.71
N PRO A 250 -69.18 112.05 -55.49
CA PRO A 250 -68.47 113.21 -54.95
C PRO A 250 -69.29 114.51 -55.00
N PRO A 251 -69.15 115.41 -54.02
CA PRO A 251 -69.33 116.86 -54.23
C PRO A 251 -68.19 117.63 -53.52
N SER A 252 -67.90 118.91 -53.68
CA SER A 252 -68.38 120.02 -54.50
C SER A 252 -67.34 121.15 -54.29
N PRO A 253 -67.06 122.04 -55.26
CA PRO A 253 -65.93 122.96 -55.22
C PRO A 253 -66.36 124.38 -54.81
N ASN A 254 -66.10 124.80 -53.56
CA ASN A 254 -66.16 126.22 -53.22
C ASN A 254 -65.42 126.58 -51.91
N GLU A 255 -64.08 126.60 -51.92
CA GLU A 255 -63.33 127.15 -50.77
C GLU A 255 -61.91 127.56 -51.17
N TYR A 256 -61.76 128.79 -51.71
CA TYR A 256 -60.48 129.30 -52.20
C TYR A 256 -59.93 130.52 -51.43
N TYR A 257 -60.61 131.00 -50.38
CA TYR A 257 -60.12 132.14 -49.57
C TYR A 257 -60.09 131.89 -48.05
N LEU A 258 -60.72 130.82 -47.55
CA LEU A 258 -60.48 130.29 -46.19
C LEU A 258 -59.18 129.47 -46.13
N LYS A 259 -58.79 128.90 -47.28
CA LYS A 259 -57.71 127.94 -47.48
C LYS A 259 -56.34 128.44 -47.01
N GLY A 260 -56.01 129.73 -47.09
CA GLY A 260 -54.66 130.23 -46.73
C GLY A 260 -54.39 130.28 -45.22
N ALA A 261 -55.37 130.74 -44.43
CA ALA A 261 -55.26 130.75 -42.96
C ALA A 261 -55.52 129.35 -42.38
N GLN A 262 -56.47 128.60 -42.95
CA GLN A 262 -56.62 127.17 -42.68
C GLN A 262 -55.34 126.43 -43.00
N GLN A 263 -54.68 126.69 -44.13
CA GLN A 263 -53.42 126.03 -44.49
C GLN A 263 -52.33 126.28 -43.46
N VAL A 264 -52.17 127.50 -42.92
CA VAL A 264 -51.13 127.76 -41.90
C VAL A 264 -51.47 127.07 -40.58
N TYR A 265 -52.75 127.06 -40.16
CA TYR A 265 -53.17 126.32 -38.96
C TYR A 265 -53.13 124.81 -39.17
N GLU A 266 -53.54 124.29 -40.32
CA GLU A 266 -53.48 122.90 -40.74
C GLU A 266 -52.05 122.43 -40.95
N GLU A 267 -51.13 123.29 -41.38
CA GLU A 267 -49.71 122.99 -41.55
C GLU A 267 -49.01 122.97 -40.19
N LYS A 268 -49.40 123.85 -39.27
CA LYS A 268 -48.97 123.79 -37.87
C LYS A 268 -49.58 122.60 -37.12
N LEU A 269 -50.85 122.26 -37.39
CA LEU A 269 -51.53 121.07 -36.88
C LEU A 269 -50.86 119.81 -37.45
N ARG A 270 -50.62 119.74 -38.76
CA ARG A 270 -49.86 118.68 -39.43
C ARG A 270 -48.44 118.56 -38.89
N SER A 271 -47.75 119.67 -38.63
CA SER A 271 -46.41 119.64 -38.06
C SER A 271 -46.41 119.09 -36.63
N MET A 272 -47.41 119.45 -35.82
CA MET A 272 -47.62 118.90 -34.47
C MET A 272 -48.01 117.42 -34.53
N GLU A 273 -48.99 117.06 -35.35
CA GLU A 273 -49.43 115.69 -35.61
C GLU A 273 -48.26 114.83 -36.10
N GLN A 274 -47.45 115.32 -37.04
CA GLN A 274 -46.26 114.63 -37.52
C GLN A 274 -45.23 114.42 -36.41
N LYS A 275 -45.03 115.40 -35.51
CA LYS A 275 -44.14 115.25 -34.34
C LYS A 275 -44.69 114.23 -33.35
N TYR A 276 -46.00 114.21 -33.09
CA TYR A 276 -46.63 113.21 -32.21
C TYR A 276 -46.65 111.83 -32.84
N GLU A 277 -46.89 111.73 -34.14
CA GLU A 277 -46.86 110.48 -34.90
C GLU A 277 -45.44 109.93 -34.95
N GLN A 278 -44.44 110.79 -35.13
CA GLN A 278 -43.03 110.41 -35.08
C GLN A 278 -42.64 109.92 -33.68
N LYS A 279 -43.05 110.62 -32.61
CA LYS A 279 -42.85 110.15 -31.23
C LYS A 279 -43.58 108.83 -30.97
N THR A 280 -44.82 108.70 -31.43
CA THR A 280 -45.61 107.48 -31.28
C THR A 280 -44.98 106.31 -32.03
N SER A 281 -44.48 106.54 -33.24
CA SER A 281 -43.75 105.56 -34.04
C SER A 281 -42.42 105.17 -33.38
N GLN A 282 -41.68 106.15 -32.86
CA GLN A 282 -40.44 105.89 -32.12
C GLN A 282 -40.71 105.06 -30.86
N ILE A 283 -41.75 105.39 -30.10
CA ILE A 283 -42.18 104.62 -28.93
C ILE A 283 -42.58 103.20 -29.32
N LYS A 284 -43.38 103.03 -30.39
CA LYS A 284 -43.78 101.71 -30.90
C LYS A 284 -42.56 100.90 -31.31
N GLU A 285 -41.57 101.52 -31.96
CA GLU A 285 -40.36 100.83 -32.40
C GLU A 285 -39.46 100.46 -31.22
N THR A 286 -39.29 101.32 -30.21
CA THR A 286 -38.57 100.96 -28.98
C THR A 286 -39.27 99.83 -28.23
N TYR A 287 -40.61 99.87 -28.09
CA TYR A 287 -41.35 98.78 -27.46
C TYR A 287 -41.24 97.47 -28.26
N ARG A 288 -41.28 97.54 -29.60
CA ARG A 288 -41.10 96.35 -30.45
C ARG A 288 -39.68 95.79 -30.30
N GLY A 289 -38.67 96.65 -30.21
CA GLY A 289 -37.29 96.29 -29.94
C GLY A 289 -37.12 95.63 -28.56
N ASP A 290 -37.67 96.22 -27.50
CA ASP A 290 -37.62 95.68 -26.14
C ASP A 290 -38.34 94.34 -26.05
N LEU A 291 -39.49 94.19 -26.74
CA LEU A 291 -40.23 92.94 -26.82
C LEU A 291 -39.42 91.85 -27.53
N ALA A 292 -38.73 92.19 -28.62
CA ALA A 292 -37.85 91.27 -29.33
C ALA A 292 -36.65 90.85 -28.44
N ALA A 293 -35.99 91.81 -27.79
CA ALA A 293 -34.88 91.53 -26.88
C ALA A 293 -35.29 90.64 -25.70
N MET A 294 -36.48 90.86 -25.11
CA MET A 294 -37.02 89.97 -24.07
C MET A 294 -37.30 88.57 -24.59
N LYS A 295 -37.87 88.43 -25.79
CA LYS A 295 -38.11 87.12 -26.41
C LYS A 295 -36.80 86.38 -26.66
N ASP A 296 -35.78 87.06 -27.17
CA ASP A 296 -34.48 86.47 -27.44
C ASP A 296 -33.80 86.03 -26.14
N ARG A 297 -33.84 86.86 -25.09
CA ARG A 297 -33.31 86.48 -23.77
C ARG A 297 -34.06 85.27 -23.19
N PHE A 298 -35.39 85.26 -23.27
CA PHE A 298 -36.20 84.14 -22.81
C PHE A 298 -35.86 82.83 -23.56
N LEU A 299 -35.71 82.90 -24.89
CA LEU A 299 -35.32 81.75 -25.70
C LEU A 299 -33.92 81.24 -25.33
N GLN A 300 -32.95 82.14 -25.13
CA GLN A 300 -31.59 81.78 -24.72
C GLN A 300 -31.56 81.15 -23.32
N GLU A 301 -32.28 81.73 -22.35
CA GLU A 301 -32.39 81.18 -21.01
C GLU A 301 -33.07 79.80 -21.03
N SER A 302 -34.15 79.66 -21.79
CA SER A 302 -34.82 78.37 -21.98
C SER A 302 -33.89 77.32 -22.60
N GLN A 303 -33.09 77.70 -23.60
CA GLN A 303 -32.11 76.81 -24.21
C GLN A 303 -31.00 76.42 -23.24
N GLN A 304 -30.48 77.37 -22.47
CA GLN A 304 -29.45 77.12 -21.47
C GLN A 304 -29.95 76.16 -20.37
N VAL A 305 -31.17 76.37 -19.89
CA VAL A 305 -31.81 75.48 -18.91
C VAL A 305 -31.98 74.07 -19.50
N ALA A 306 -32.44 73.96 -20.75
CA ALA A 306 -32.57 72.67 -21.42
C ALA A 306 -31.22 71.92 -21.52
N MET A 307 -30.15 72.60 -21.93
CA MET A 307 -28.81 72.00 -22.00
C MET A 307 -28.28 71.57 -20.62
N GLN A 308 -28.53 72.36 -19.57
CA GLN A 308 -28.14 71.99 -18.20
C GLN A 308 -28.89 70.76 -17.71
N HIS A 309 -30.19 70.68 -18.00
CA HIS A 309 -30.98 69.48 -17.68
C HIS A 309 -30.49 68.26 -18.46
N GLU A 310 -30.22 68.40 -19.75
CA GLU A 310 -29.68 67.32 -20.58
C GLU A 310 -28.33 66.82 -20.06
N ALA A 311 -27.40 67.73 -19.73
CA ALA A 311 -26.10 67.37 -19.16
C ALA A 311 -26.24 66.65 -17.81
N ARG A 312 -27.18 67.07 -16.95
CA ARG A 312 -27.45 66.36 -15.69
C ARG A 312 -27.99 64.95 -15.92
N VAL A 313 -28.90 64.79 -16.88
CA VAL A 313 -29.44 63.47 -17.23
C VAL A 313 -28.34 62.58 -17.79
N GLN A 314 -27.49 63.10 -18.67
CA GLN A 314 -26.35 62.35 -19.22
C GLN A 314 -25.35 61.93 -18.13
N ASN A 315 -25.03 62.82 -17.19
CA ASN A 315 -24.18 62.48 -16.05
C ASN A 315 -24.77 61.36 -15.21
N LEU A 316 -26.05 61.46 -14.83
CA LEU A 316 -26.73 60.40 -14.06
C LEU A 316 -26.77 59.06 -14.83
N VAL A 317 -27.03 59.08 -16.13
CA VAL A 317 -26.98 57.88 -16.97
C VAL A 317 -25.57 57.29 -16.98
N SER A 318 -24.53 58.12 -17.09
CA SER A 318 -23.14 57.64 -17.08
C SER A 318 -22.72 57.06 -15.72
N GLU A 319 -23.15 57.67 -14.61
CA GLU A 319 -22.90 57.18 -13.25
C GLU A 319 -23.60 55.83 -13.02
N HIS A 320 -24.88 55.72 -13.41
CA HIS A 320 -25.60 54.44 -13.34
C HIS A 320 -24.97 53.36 -14.21
N GLN A 321 -24.54 53.70 -15.43
CA GLN A 321 -23.88 52.75 -16.31
C GLN A 321 -22.53 52.29 -15.75
N HIS A 322 -21.78 53.19 -15.12
CA HIS A 322 -20.53 52.86 -14.44
C HIS A 322 -20.74 51.92 -13.26
N MET A 323 -21.73 52.21 -12.40
CA MET A 323 -22.09 51.36 -11.26
C MET A 323 -22.51 49.95 -11.69
N ILE A 324 -23.28 49.82 -12.77
CA ILE A 324 -23.65 48.51 -13.32
C ILE A 324 -22.40 47.75 -13.79
N GLN A 325 -21.41 48.45 -14.36
CA GLN A 325 -20.17 47.81 -14.79
C GLN A 325 -19.33 47.37 -13.60
N GLU A 326 -19.17 48.21 -12.58
CA GLU A 326 -18.45 47.85 -11.35
C GLU A 326 -19.06 46.62 -10.68
N MET A 327 -20.39 46.55 -10.54
CA MET A 327 -21.07 45.38 -9.99
C MET A 327 -20.83 44.11 -10.82
N LYS A 328 -20.77 44.22 -12.15
CA LYS A 328 -20.45 43.08 -13.03
C LYS A 328 -19.02 42.62 -12.85
N ASP A 329 -18.08 43.55 -12.79
CA ASP A 329 -16.65 43.24 -12.62
C ASP A 329 -16.41 42.62 -11.23
N GLU A 330 -17.09 43.10 -10.18
CA GLU A 330 -17.05 42.51 -8.85
C GLU A 330 -17.61 41.08 -8.83
N HIS A 331 -18.76 40.84 -9.48
CA HIS A 331 -19.33 39.51 -9.59
C HIS A 331 -18.43 38.54 -10.37
N GLU A 332 -17.88 38.97 -11.51
CA GLU A 332 -16.93 38.17 -12.30
C GLU A 332 -15.70 37.82 -11.47
N ASN A 333 -15.14 38.77 -10.74
CA ASN A 333 -14.01 38.54 -9.84
C ASN A 333 -14.36 37.56 -8.69
N GLN A 334 -15.56 37.66 -8.10
CA GLN A 334 -16.01 36.69 -7.08
C GLN A 334 -16.11 35.28 -7.64
N VAL A 335 -16.66 35.11 -8.85
CA VAL A 335 -16.73 33.83 -9.54
C VAL A 335 -15.33 33.26 -9.80
N GLU A 336 -14.38 34.10 -10.22
CA GLU A 336 -12.98 33.68 -10.42
C GLU A 336 -12.31 33.26 -9.11
N VAL A 337 -12.49 34.02 -8.02
CA VAL A 337 -11.96 33.69 -6.70
C VAL A 337 -12.51 32.34 -6.21
N LEU A 338 -13.83 32.14 -6.27
CA LEU A 338 -14.46 30.87 -5.87
C LEU A 338 -13.96 29.69 -6.71
N LYS A 339 -13.74 29.90 -8.01
CA LYS A 339 -13.16 28.88 -8.88
C LYS A 339 -11.73 28.53 -8.48
N ILE A 340 -10.92 29.52 -8.12
CA ILE A 340 -9.54 29.30 -7.63
C ILE A 340 -9.57 28.55 -6.29
N GLU A 341 -10.43 28.96 -5.35
CA GLU A 341 -10.58 28.31 -4.04
C GLU A 341 -11.01 26.85 -4.18
N TYR A 342 -12.01 26.58 -5.03
CA TYR A 342 -12.46 25.23 -5.31
C TYR A 342 -11.36 24.36 -5.95
N GLN A 343 -10.62 24.91 -6.92
CA GLN A 343 -9.48 24.21 -7.52
C GLN A 343 -8.36 23.94 -6.50
N ALA A 344 -8.08 24.90 -5.61
CA ALA A 344 -7.10 24.73 -4.55
C ALA A 344 -7.52 23.64 -3.55
N ALA A 345 -8.81 23.60 -3.17
CA ALA A 345 -9.36 22.58 -2.29
C ALA A 345 -9.29 21.18 -2.91
N LEU A 346 -9.61 21.04 -4.21
CA LEU A 346 -9.43 19.78 -4.93
C LEU A 346 -7.96 19.33 -4.95
N ALA A 347 -7.03 20.24 -5.28
CA ALA A 347 -5.61 19.93 -5.33
C ALA A 347 -5.01 19.61 -3.94
N GLU A 348 -5.56 20.18 -2.86
CA GLU A 348 -5.20 19.80 -1.49
C GLU A 348 -5.68 18.39 -1.17
N ARG A 349 -6.93 18.06 -1.51
CA ARG A 349 -7.47 16.72 -1.29
C ARG A 349 -6.75 15.64 -2.09
N GLU A 350 -6.38 15.93 -3.33
CA GLU A 350 -5.56 15.02 -4.15
C GLU A 350 -4.20 14.76 -3.51
N ARG A 351 -3.53 15.80 -2.99
CA ARG A 351 -2.25 15.64 -2.26
C ARG A 351 -2.42 14.80 -0.98
N GLU A 352 -3.47 15.03 -0.21
CA GLU A 352 -3.78 14.22 0.98
C GLU A 352 -3.94 12.74 0.62
N TYR A 353 -4.73 12.42 -0.41
CA TYR A 353 -4.91 11.05 -0.89
C TYR A 353 -3.61 10.42 -1.39
N GLU A 354 -2.78 11.16 -2.11
CA GLU A 354 -1.47 10.69 -2.56
C GLU A 354 -0.53 10.38 -1.39
N ASP A 355 -0.52 11.23 -0.37
CA ASP A 355 0.34 11.08 0.80
C ASP A 355 -0.13 9.93 1.70
N ASP A 356 -1.45 9.75 1.86
CA ASP A 356 -2.04 8.58 2.52
C ASP A 356 -1.67 7.28 1.79
N LEU A 357 -1.77 7.28 0.45
CA LEU A 357 -1.37 6.13 -0.36
C LEU A 357 0.12 5.82 -0.21
N LYS A 358 0.99 6.83 -0.25
CA LYS A 358 2.44 6.66 -0.02
C LYS A 358 2.71 6.10 1.39
N CYS A 359 2.05 6.62 2.41
CA CYS A 359 2.16 6.11 3.78
C CYS A 359 1.70 4.65 3.90
N ALA A 360 0.59 4.30 3.26
CA ALA A 360 0.07 2.93 3.23
C ALA A 360 1.03 1.96 2.52
N ILE A 361 1.61 2.36 1.39
CA ILE A 361 2.62 1.59 0.66
C ILE A 361 3.86 1.38 1.55
N ALA A 362 4.40 2.45 2.15
CA ALA A 362 5.58 2.37 3.00
C ALA A 362 5.36 1.46 4.23
N SER A 363 4.18 1.52 4.84
CA SER A 363 3.79 0.62 5.95
C SER A 363 3.72 -0.84 5.49
N CYS A 364 3.16 -1.11 4.32
CA CYS A 364 3.11 -2.45 3.74
C CYS A 364 4.51 -3.00 3.45
N GLU A 365 5.39 -2.19 2.86
CA GLU A 365 6.79 -2.52 2.60
C GLU A 365 7.54 -2.81 3.90
N GLN A 366 7.36 -1.98 4.93
CA GLN A 366 7.97 -2.20 6.25
C GLN A 366 7.50 -3.52 6.87
N GLN A 367 6.20 -3.83 6.79
CA GLN A 367 5.67 -5.10 7.31
C GLN A 367 6.24 -6.31 6.56
N TRP A 368 6.38 -6.22 5.23
CA TRP A 368 7.02 -7.26 4.44
C TRP A 368 8.48 -7.43 4.80
N GLN A 369 9.22 -6.33 4.97
CA GLN A 369 10.61 -6.37 5.39
C GLN A 369 10.78 -7.02 6.77
N CYS A 370 9.92 -6.69 7.73
CA CYS A 370 9.92 -7.35 9.05
C CYS A 370 9.69 -8.86 8.91
N LYS A 371 8.70 -9.29 8.11
CA LYS A 371 8.43 -10.72 7.89
C LYS A 371 9.61 -11.45 7.22
N VAL A 372 10.27 -10.81 6.26
CA VAL A 372 11.46 -11.36 5.61
C VAL A 372 12.59 -11.53 6.63
N ASN A 373 12.87 -10.49 7.43
CA ASN A 373 13.89 -10.55 8.47
C ASN A 373 13.60 -11.63 9.53
N ASP A 374 12.33 -11.78 9.93
CA ASP A 374 11.90 -12.83 10.89
C ASP A 374 12.09 -14.23 10.31
N LEU A 375 11.76 -14.43 9.03
CA LEU A 375 11.99 -15.70 8.32
C LEU A 375 13.48 -16.00 8.18
N GLU A 376 14.29 -15.02 7.82
CA GLU A 376 15.75 -15.16 7.74
C GLU A 376 16.36 -15.53 9.11
N ALA A 377 15.91 -14.88 10.18
CA ALA A 377 16.34 -15.19 11.54
C ALA A 377 15.94 -16.62 11.95
N SER A 378 14.71 -17.05 11.63
CA SER A 378 14.24 -18.42 11.88
C SER A 378 15.05 -19.44 11.09
N MET A 379 15.28 -19.21 9.79
CA MET A 379 16.08 -20.09 8.94
C MET A 379 17.53 -20.18 9.40
N SER A 380 18.13 -19.06 9.81
CA SER A 380 19.49 -19.02 10.36
C SER A 380 19.60 -19.86 11.64
N LYS A 381 18.60 -19.76 12.53
CA LYS A 381 18.51 -20.58 13.75
C LYS A 381 18.39 -22.07 13.42
N ASP A 382 17.54 -22.44 12.46
CA ASP A 382 17.36 -23.82 12.03
C ASP A 382 18.62 -24.39 11.36
N GLN A 383 19.28 -23.60 10.50
CA GLN A 383 20.57 -23.95 9.90
C GLN A 383 21.62 -24.22 10.98
N LEU A 384 21.72 -23.37 12.01
CA LEU A 384 22.65 -23.56 13.12
C LEU A 384 22.31 -24.82 13.94
N ALA A 385 21.03 -25.09 14.18
CA ALA A 385 20.58 -26.28 14.90
C ALA A 385 20.89 -27.56 14.12
N ILE A 386 20.64 -27.57 12.81
CA ILE A 386 21.00 -28.67 11.91
C ILE A 386 22.51 -28.89 11.91
N ARG A 387 23.30 -27.81 11.79
CA ARG A 387 24.76 -27.88 11.82
C ARG A 387 25.27 -28.49 13.14
N LYS A 388 24.79 -27.98 14.28
CA LYS A 388 25.14 -28.53 15.61
C LYS A 388 24.73 -29.99 15.76
N HIS A 389 23.57 -30.39 15.25
CA HIS A 389 23.13 -31.79 15.26
C HIS A 389 24.10 -32.70 14.50
N TRP A 390 24.54 -32.28 13.31
CA TRP A 390 25.50 -33.05 12.52
C TRP A 390 26.90 -33.05 13.12
N GLU A 391 27.37 -31.93 13.66
CA GLU A 391 28.64 -31.84 14.39
C GLU A 391 28.65 -32.81 15.58
N ALA A 392 27.60 -32.81 16.41
CA ALA A 392 27.46 -33.75 17.52
C ALA A 392 27.39 -35.22 17.07
N ARG A 393 26.74 -35.49 15.93
CA ARG A 393 26.67 -36.84 15.37
C ARG A 393 28.02 -37.32 14.83
N VAL A 394 28.78 -36.44 14.20
CA VAL A 394 30.15 -36.70 13.74
C VAL A 394 31.07 -36.94 14.93
N GLU A 395 30.99 -36.11 15.97
CA GLU A 395 31.76 -36.27 17.21
C GLU A 395 31.44 -37.61 17.89
N LYS A 396 30.15 -37.95 18.05
CA LYS A 396 29.74 -39.26 18.60
C LYS A 396 30.28 -40.44 17.80
N ALA A 397 30.28 -40.34 16.47
CA ALA A 397 30.84 -41.39 15.60
C ALA A 397 32.37 -41.46 15.72
N ALA A 398 33.06 -40.33 15.89
CA ALA A 398 34.49 -40.28 16.14
C ALA A 398 34.84 -40.91 17.49
N SER A 399 34.13 -40.56 18.57
CA SER A 399 34.30 -41.18 19.89
C SER A 399 34.07 -42.69 19.85
N ALA A 400 33.00 -43.15 19.19
CA ALA A 400 32.73 -44.58 19.07
C ALA A 400 33.84 -45.35 18.33
N ARG A 401 34.42 -44.76 17.28
CA ARG A 401 35.58 -45.34 16.58
C ARG A 401 36.83 -45.33 17.47
N GLN A 402 37.04 -44.28 18.24
CA GLN A 402 38.15 -44.18 19.18
C GLN A 402 38.03 -45.26 20.27
N ASP A 403 36.85 -45.47 20.83
CA ASP A 403 36.57 -46.51 21.81
C ASP A 403 36.81 -47.91 21.21
N GLU A 404 36.36 -48.14 19.97
CA GLU A 404 36.62 -49.38 19.25
C GLU A 404 38.13 -49.59 19.01
N TYR A 405 38.85 -48.55 18.63
CA TYR A 405 40.31 -48.59 18.47
C TYR A 405 41.01 -48.95 19.79
N VAL A 406 40.64 -48.31 20.91
CA VAL A 406 41.19 -48.60 22.24
C VAL A 406 40.87 -50.05 22.65
N ARG A 407 39.65 -50.53 22.40
CA ARG A 407 39.27 -51.93 22.65
C ARG A 407 40.13 -52.90 21.84
N LEU A 408 40.24 -52.69 20.53
CA LEU A 408 41.04 -53.54 19.64
C LEU A 408 42.53 -53.50 20.01
N GLN A 409 43.05 -52.35 20.42
CA GLN A 409 44.41 -52.21 20.93
C GLN A 409 44.61 -53.03 22.20
N GLY A 410 43.65 -53.01 23.13
CA GLY A 410 43.65 -53.86 24.32
C GLY A 410 43.61 -55.35 24.00
N GLU A 411 42.76 -55.77 23.06
CA GLU A 411 42.70 -57.17 22.58
C GLU A 411 44.02 -57.61 21.94
N LEU A 412 44.62 -56.75 21.11
CA LEU A 412 45.92 -57.00 20.49
C LEU A 412 47.02 -57.12 21.55
N GLN A 413 46.99 -56.31 22.60
CA GLN A 413 47.94 -56.41 23.71
C GLN A 413 47.80 -57.74 24.47
N VAL A 414 46.57 -58.20 24.74
CA VAL A 414 46.33 -59.51 25.36
C VAL A 414 46.86 -60.66 24.48
N VAL A 415 46.63 -60.58 23.16
CA VAL A 415 47.18 -61.57 22.21
C VAL A 415 48.70 -61.54 22.21
N LYS A 416 49.31 -60.34 22.19
CA LYS A 416 50.76 -60.15 22.27
C LYS A 416 51.34 -60.77 23.54
N ASP A 417 50.72 -60.54 24.70
CA ASP A 417 51.17 -61.11 25.98
C ASP A 417 50.99 -62.63 26.04
N ARG A 418 49.91 -63.16 25.43
CA ARG A 418 49.69 -64.60 25.31
C ARG A 418 50.73 -65.27 24.42
N LEU A 419 51.04 -64.66 23.27
CA LEU A 419 52.08 -65.13 22.36
C LEU A 419 53.47 -65.02 23.00
N GLY A 420 53.75 -63.93 23.71
CA GLY A 420 54.99 -63.77 24.49
C GLY A 420 55.19 -64.92 25.48
N ARG A 421 54.18 -65.20 26.32
CA ARG A 421 54.22 -66.33 27.27
C ARG A 421 54.30 -67.70 26.58
N GLU A 422 53.72 -67.86 25.40
CA GLU A 422 53.84 -69.09 24.60
C GLU A 422 55.26 -69.28 24.06
N ILE A 423 55.88 -68.20 23.58
CA ILE A 423 57.28 -68.20 23.14
C ILE A 423 58.20 -68.54 24.30
N GLU A 424 58.02 -67.92 25.47
CA GLU A 424 58.77 -68.24 26.70
C GLU A 424 58.60 -69.70 27.08
N ARG A 425 57.36 -70.21 27.14
CA ARG A 425 57.11 -71.64 27.43
C ARG A 425 57.77 -72.57 26.43
N ARG A 426 57.77 -72.23 25.14
CA ARG A 426 58.48 -73.02 24.11
C ARG A 426 59.99 -72.96 24.30
N HIS A 427 60.54 -71.82 24.69
CA HIS A 427 61.95 -71.71 25.04
C HIS A 427 62.30 -72.57 26.26
N ASP A 428 61.48 -72.57 27.31
CA ASP A 428 61.68 -73.42 28.48
C ASP A 428 61.61 -74.90 28.14
N VAL A 429 60.62 -75.32 27.35
CA VAL A 429 60.50 -76.70 26.86
C VAL A 429 61.69 -77.08 25.98
N GLN A 430 62.15 -76.19 25.10
CA GLN A 430 63.34 -76.41 24.28
C GLN A 430 64.60 -76.55 25.15
N ALA A 431 64.74 -75.72 26.19
CA ALA A 431 65.83 -75.81 27.15
C ALA A 431 65.81 -77.14 27.93
N ALA A 432 64.64 -77.56 28.41
CA ALA A 432 64.45 -78.83 29.10
C ALA A 432 64.73 -80.03 28.18
N LEU A 433 64.29 -79.97 26.91
CA LEU A 433 64.60 -80.99 25.91
C LEU A 433 66.11 -81.08 25.64
N ASN A 434 66.78 -79.94 25.47
CA ASN A 434 68.23 -79.90 25.30
C ASN A 434 68.96 -80.49 26.51
N GLN A 435 68.50 -80.19 27.74
CA GLN A 435 69.02 -80.80 28.96
C GLN A 435 68.82 -82.32 28.97
N ALA A 436 67.62 -82.81 28.66
CA ALA A 436 67.31 -84.24 28.60
C ALA A 436 68.11 -84.98 27.50
N ILE A 437 68.42 -84.31 26.39
CA ILE A 437 69.31 -84.82 25.33
C ILE A 437 70.73 -85.00 25.88
N GLU A 438 71.28 -84.00 26.58
CA GLU A 438 72.61 -84.13 27.19
C GLU A 438 72.64 -85.19 28.30
N GLU A 439 71.60 -85.27 29.15
CA GLU A 439 71.45 -86.36 30.12
C GLU A 439 71.41 -87.73 29.44
N ASN A 440 70.65 -87.88 28.35
CA ASN A 440 70.63 -89.11 27.56
C ASN A 440 71.99 -89.44 26.94
N LYS A 441 72.73 -88.44 26.49
CA LYS A 441 74.10 -88.61 25.97
C LYS A 441 75.03 -89.09 27.08
N HIS A 442 74.89 -88.59 28.31
CA HIS A 442 75.60 -89.10 29.48
C HIS A 442 75.19 -90.53 29.81
N ILE A 443 73.89 -90.86 29.80
CA ILE A 443 73.39 -92.22 29.99
C ILE A 443 73.93 -93.14 28.91
N ARG A 444 73.89 -92.76 27.64
CA ARG A 444 74.46 -93.54 26.53
C ARG A 444 75.96 -93.77 26.70
N LYS A 445 76.72 -92.77 27.18
CA LYS A 445 78.13 -92.95 27.54
C LYS A 445 78.29 -93.96 28.68
N ARG A 446 77.51 -93.86 29.76
CA ARG A 446 77.54 -94.83 30.87
C ARG A 446 77.15 -96.23 30.43
N VAL A 447 76.06 -96.37 29.67
CA VAL A 447 75.60 -97.65 29.11
C VAL A 447 76.69 -98.20 28.21
N GLY A 448 77.29 -97.38 27.34
CA GLY A 448 78.46 -97.71 26.53
C GLY A 448 79.59 -98.34 27.34
N ILE A 449 80.00 -97.67 28.43
CA ILE A 449 81.01 -98.17 29.37
C ILE A 449 80.58 -99.50 30.00
N THR A 450 79.33 -99.62 30.46
CA THR A 450 78.83 -100.88 31.05
C THR A 450 78.72 -102.01 30.03
N THR A 451 78.35 -101.73 28.77
CA THR A 451 78.34 -102.71 27.69
C THR A 451 79.75 -103.13 27.28
N GLU A 452 80.73 -102.22 27.33
CA GLU A 452 82.13 -102.57 27.13
C GLU A 452 82.67 -103.41 28.29
N ALA A 453 82.30 -103.09 29.54
CA ALA A 453 82.63 -103.90 30.70
C ALA A 453 81.98 -105.30 30.59
N TYR A 454 80.72 -105.39 30.19
CA TYR A 454 80.03 -106.66 29.94
C TYR A 454 80.68 -107.46 28.81
N ARG A 455 81.06 -106.81 27.69
CA ARG A 455 81.82 -107.47 26.61
C ARG A 455 83.19 -107.94 27.06
N LYS A 456 83.91 -107.19 27.90
CA LYS A 456 85.17 -107.63 28.51
C LYS A 456 84.94 -108.85 29.41
N LEU A 457 83.91 -108.82 30.25
CA LEU A 457 83.53 -109.94 31.11
C LEU A 457 83.15 -111.19 30.28
N GLN A 458 82.40 -110.99 29.19
CA GLN A 458 82.04 -112.06 28.27
C GLN A 458 83.27 -112.63 27.57
N ARG A 459 84.22 -111.80 27.12
CA ARG A 459 85.51 -112.28 26.58
C ARG A 459 86.32 -113.06 27.60
N GLN A 460 86.36 -112.61 28.86
CA GLN A 460 87.01 -113.32 29.96
C GLN A 460 86.32 -114.65 30.24
N GLN A 461 84.99 -114.70 30.25
CA GLN A 461 84.22 -115.93 30.37
C GLN A 461 84.51 -116.88 29.20
N THR A 462 84.60 -116.37 27.97
CA THR A 462 84.93 -117.19 26.79
C THR A 462 86.37 -117.71 26.86
N GLN A 463 87.33 -116.90 27.32
CA GLN A 463 88.71 -117.33 27.57
C GLN A 463 88.80 -118.37 28.68
N ALA A 464 88.07 -118.19 29.78
CA ALA A 464 87.98 -119.17 30.87
C ALA A 464 87.38 -120.48 30.37
N HIS A 465 86.36 -120.41 29.49
CA HIS A 465 85.78 -121.57 28.82
C HIS A 465 86.76 -122.30 27.91
N LYS A 466 87.61 -121.54 27.21
CA LYS A 466 88.65 -122.08 26.35
C LYS A 466 89.75 -122.76 27.17
N LEU A 467 90.26 -122.12 28.21
CA LEU A 467 91.26 -122.70 29.12
C LEU A 467 90.74 -123.94 29.86
N ALA A 468 89.49 -123.92 30.31
CA ALA A 468 88.87 -125.07 30.96
C ALA A 468 88.66 -126.24 29.96
N SER A 469 88.28 -125.92 28.72
CA SER A 469 88.23 -126.91 27.62
C SER A 469 89.62 -127.48 27.33
N ASP A 470 90.65 -126.64 27.22
CA ASP A 470 92.02 -127.05 26.92
C ASP A 470 92.61 -127.92 28.04
N LEU A 471 92.32 -127.62 29.31
CA LEU A 471 92.76 -128.44 30.46
C LEU A 471 92.10 -129.82 30.51
N VAL A 472 90.84 -129.93 30.08
CA VAL A 472 90.13 -131.22 30.00
C VAL A 472 90.63 -132.04 28.80
N LEU A 473 90.92 -131.41 27.67
CA LEU A 473 91.49 -132.05 26.47
C LEU A 473 92.92 -132.60 26.69
N ILE A 474 93.69 -132.07 27.63
CA ILE A 474 95.04 -132.56 27.96
C ILE A 474 94.99 -133.88 28.77
N THR A 475 93.83 -134.25 29.33
CA THR A 475 93.74 -135.37 30.28
C THR A 475 92.86 -136.52 29.83
N GLU A 476 91.82 -136.29 29.00
CA GLU A 476 91.03 -137.35 28.35
C GLU A 476 90.42 -136.87 27.02
N ASP A 477 90.31 -137.77 26.03
CA ASP A 477 89.68 -137.51 24.73
C ASP A 477 88.15 -137.58 24.88
N VAL A 478 87.55 -136.47 25.32
CA VAL A 478 86.10 -136.33 25.53
C VAL A 478 85.57 -135.13 24.73
N ASP A 479 84.44 -135.33 24.06
CA ASP A 479 83.76 -134.32 23.22
C ASP A 479 83.20 -133.15 24.07
N VAL A 480 83.72 -131.93 23.86
CA VAL A 480 83.56 -130.76 24.77
C VAL A 480 82.46 -129.78 24.34
N GLN A 481 81.71 -130.02 23.26
CA GLN A 481 80.90 -128.96 22.66
C GLN A 481 79.67 -128.49 23.47
N HIS A 482 79.22 -129.18 24.52
CA HIS A 482 78.00 -128.81 25.27
C HIS A 482 78.07 -128.89 26.81
N THR A 483 79.27 -128.89 27.40
CA THR A 483 79.44 -128.87 28.86
C THR A 483 79.53 -127.45 29.40
N SER A 484 78.81 -127.12 30.49
CA SER A 484 78.87 -125.77 31.06
C SER A 484 80.26 -125.44 31.60
N LEU A 485 80.66 -124.16 31.56
CA LEU A 485 81.95 -123.70 32.09
C LEU A 485 82.23 -124.21 33.51
N VAL A 486 81.18 -124.23 34.34
CA VAL A 486 81.27 -124.67 35.73
C VAL A 486 81.62 -126.16 35.81
N ASP A 487 81.04 -126.98 34.92
CA ASP A 487 81.29 -128.42 34.85
C ASP A 487 82.66 -128.73 34.22
N LEU A 488 83.10 -127.92 33.26
CA LEU A 488 84.43 -128.01 32.66
C LEU A 488 85.53 -127.64 33.65
N LEU A 489 85.33 -126.60 34.46
CA LEU A 489 86.24 -126.25 35.55
C LEU A 489 86.24 -127.32 36.64
N HIS A 490 85.10 -127.90 37.00
CA HIS A 490 85.05 -129.03 37.95
C HIS A 490 85.82 -130.25 37.43
N LYS A 491 85.71 -130.59 36.13
CA LYS A 491 86.49 -131.66 35.50
C LYS A 491 87.99 -131.33 35.40
N ALA A 492 88.34 -130.12 35.00
CA ALA A 492 89.74 -129.67 34.97
C ALA A 492 90.37 -129.72 36.37
N VAL A 493 89.65 -129.28 37.40
CA VAL A 493 90.10 -129.37 38.80
C VAL A 493 90.22 -130.84 39.24
N SER A 494 89.25 -131.70 38.92
CA SER A 494 89.33 -133.15 39.19
C SER A 494 90.54 -133.81 38.50
N ASN A 495 90.85 -133.39 37.27
CA ASN A 495 91.95 -133.94 36.48
C ASN A 495 93.32 -133.43 36.96
N VAL A 496 93.43 -132.15 37.33
CA VAL A 496 94.62 -131.59 38.00
C VAL A 496 94.81 -132.21 39.39
N SER A 497 93.74 -132.49 40.14
CA SER A 497 93.81 -133.23 41.41
C SER A 497 94.26 -134.68 41.20
N ASN A 498 93.90 -135.34 40.10
CA ASN A 498 94.42 -136.66 39.73
C ASN A 498 95.89 -136.64 39.28
N ILE A 499 96.34 -135.57 38.60
CA ILE A 499 97.77 -135.36 38.28
C ILE A 499 98.57 -135.05 39.55
N HIS A 500 98.04 -134.23 40.46
CA HIS A 500 98.66 -133.92 41.75
C HIS A 500 98.75 -135.16 42.65
N ALA A 501 97.73 -136.04 42.65
CA ALA A 501 97.77 -137.33 43.34
C ALA A 501 98.82 -138.29 42.74
N ARG A 502 99.14 -138.19 41.44
CA ARG A 502 100.25 -138.93 40.79
C ARG A 502 101.62 -138.30 41.04
N GLN A 503 101.69 -136.99 41.26
CA GLN A 503 102.94 -136.28 41.54
C GLN A 503 103.35 -136.35 43.03
N CYS A 504 102.38 -136.45 43.95
CA CYS A 504 102.65 -136.66 45.39
C CYS A 504 103.25 -138.04 45.75
N ILE A 505 103.29 -139.02 44.84
CA ILE A 505 104.00 -140.30 45.06
C ILE A 505 105.46 -140.22 44.58
N LEU A 506 105.85 -139.21 43.79
CA LEU A 506 107.22 -139.04 43.27
C LEU A 506 108.01 -137.88 43.88
N GLU A 507 107.39 -137.03 44.69
CA GLU A 507 108.06 -135.90 45.37
C GLU A 507 108.11 -136.09 46.90
N GLN A 508 108.52 -137.29 47.33
CA GLN A 508 109.00 -137.59 48.69
C GLN A 508 110.55 -137.58 48.77
N ASN A 509 111.22 -136.85 47.86
CA ASN A 509 112.66 -136.63 47.83
C ASN A 509 112.98 -135.22 47.27
N ALA A 510 112.66 -134.17 48.01
CA ALA A 510 113.32 -132.86 47.94
C ALA A 510 112.70 -131.92 48.98
N GLU A 511 113.19 -132.06 50.22
CA GLU A 511 113.06 -131.03 51.24
C GLU A 511 113.84 -129.76 50.86
N ALA A 512 113.40 -128.65 51.46
CA ALA A 512 114.15 -127.44 51.76
C ALA A 512 114.47 -126.47 50.61
N SER A 513 113.76 -125.33 50.56
CA SER A 513 114.32 -124.04 50.98
C SER A 513 113.47 -122.83 50.57
N SER A 514 113.41 -121.88 51.51
CA SER A 514 113.18 -120.43 51.32
C SER A 514 111.74 -120.01 51.00
N SER A 515 111.09 -119.04 51.64
CA SER A 515 111.46 -117.90 52.49
C SER A 515 110.75 -116.69 51.86
N SER A 516 109.91 -116.04 52.66
CA SER A 516 109.57 -114.61 52.59
C SER A 516 108.86 -114.14 51.30
N PHE A 517 108.15 -113.03 51.22
CA PHE A 517 108.20 -111.77 51.94
C PHE A 517 106.91 -110.96 51.64
N LEU A 518 106.68 -109.95 52.48
CA LEU A 518 105.50 -109.08 52.64
C LEU A 518 105.19 -108.10 51.49
N GLY A 519 103.97 -107.53 51.53
CA GLY A 519 103.62 -106.19 50.99
C GLY A 519 102.17 -106.12 50.50
N LEU A 520 101.18 -105.54 51.21
CA LEU A 520 100.90 -104.11 51.51
C LEU A 520 100.97 -103.16 50.30
N SER A 521 99.82 -102.57 49.93
CA SER A 521 99.54 -101.14 49.59
C SER A 521 98.12 -101.11 48.95
N LEU A 522 97.07 -100.44 49.42
CA LEU A 522 96.86 -99.03 49.82
C LEU A 522 97.25 -98.05 48.71
N ALA A 523 96.24 -97.48 48.03
CA ALA A 523 96.13 -96.09 47.54
C ALA A 523 95.15 -96.04 46.35
N SER A 524 94.00 -95.39 46.48
CA SER A 524 93.76 -93.96 46.23
C SER A 524 93.64 -93.62 44.74
N PHE A 525 92.49 -93.07 44.33
CA PHE A 525 92.32 -91.71 43.77
C PHE A 525 91.21 -91.61 42.71
N PHE A 526 90.40 -90.57 42.93
CA PHE A 526 89.39 -89.90 42.11
C PHE A 526 88.04 -90.60 41.86
#